data_AF-A0A961DN38-F1
#
_entry.id   AF-A0A961DN38-F1
#
_cell.length_a   1.000
_cell.length_b   1.000
_cell.length_c   1.000
_cell.angle_alpha   90.00
_cell.angle_beta   90.00
_cell.angle_gamma   90.00
#
_symmetry.space_group_name_H-M   'P 1'
#
loop_
_entity.id
_entity.type
_entity.pdbx_description
1 polymer ?
#
loop_
_entity_poly.entity_id
_entity_poly.type
_entity_poly.pdbx_seq_one_letter_code
_entity_poly.pdbx_strand_id
1 'polypeptide(L)'
;MTVPTNDPTEAAASWRRELSAILSDIDAGDYESVSPQRLPVELGPIPEELTELANLVVERIGHVTTLCRSRLCEIDSELRGTTSRGPRRWAHSSPEPSRLDTSA
;
A
#
# COMPACT_ATOMS: atom_id res chain seq x y z
N MET A 1 -30.20 29.75 20.18
CA MET A 1 -29.49 28.64 19.56
C MET A 1 -29.13 29.08 18.15
N THR A 2 -27.85 29.35 17.88
CA THR A 2 -27.37 29.74 16.55
C THR A 2 -27.13 28.47 15.74
N VAL A 3 -27.89 28.30 14.66
CA VAL A 3 -27.63 27.26 13.65
C VAL A 3 -26.23 27.54 13.08
N PRO A 4 -25.31 26.56 13.02
CA PRO A 4 -24.04 26.77 12.33
C PRO A 4 -24.39 27.02 10.87
N THR A 5 -24.18 28.25 10.43
CA THR A 5 -24.39 28.63 9.04
C THR A 5 -23.16 28.12 8.32
N ASN A 6 -23.26 26.94 7.71
CA ASN A 6 -22.21 26.41 6.85
C ASN A 6 -22.06 27.38 5.66
N ASP A 7 -21.08 28.28 5.75
CA ASP A 7 -20.71 29.12 4.63
C ASP A 7 -20.17 28.18 3.53
N PRO A 8 -20.77 28.15 2.33
CA PRO A 8 -20.34 27.28 1.24
C PRO A 8 -18.86 27.50 0.89
N THR A 9 -18.34 28.71 1.12
CA THR A 9 -16.94 29.06 0.91
C THR A 9 -16.01 28.38 1.92
N GLU A 10 -16.44 28.30 3.18
CA GLU A 10 -15.70 27.65 4.25
C GLU A 10 -15.72 26.13 4.11
N ALA A 11 -16.86 25.58 3.68
CA ALA A 11 -17.00 24.17 3.34
C ALA A 11 -16.07 23.77 2.17
N ALA A 12 -16.01 24.58 1.11
CA ALA A 12 -15.10 24.36 -0.02
C ALA A 12 -13.62 24.47 0.39
N ALA A 13 -13.26 25.44 1.22
CA ALA A 13 -11.90 25.55 1.74
C ALA A 13 -11.51 24.32 2.59
N SER A 14 -12.43 23.82 3.39
CA SER A 14 -12.23 22.63 4.23
C SER A 14 -12.06 21.37 3.39
N TRP A 15 -12.94 21.16 2.40
CA TRP A 15 -12.80 20.07 1.44
C TRP A 15 -11.48 20.12 0.66
N ARG A 16 -11.08 21.31 0.19
CA ARG A 16 -9.81 21.48 -0.53
C ARG A 16 -8.62 21.08 0.33
N ARG A 17 -8.63 21.48 1.62
CA ARG A 17 -7.59 21.11 2.58
C ARG A 17 -7.54 19.60 2.79
N GLU A 18 -8.70 18.97 2.98
CA GLU A 18 -8.80 17.53 3.23
C GLU A 18 -8.33 16.71 2.01
N LEU A 19 -8.84 17.02 0.82
CA LEU A 19 -8.44 16.31 -0.41
C LEU A 19 -6.94 16.48 -0.71
N SER A 20 -6.38 17.66 -0.46
CA SER A 20 -4.94 17.89 -0.63
C SER A 20 -4.10 17.13 0.39
N ALA A 21 -4.56 17.04 1.64
CA ALA A 21 -3.89 16.25 2.68
C ALA A 21 -3.88 14.77 2.32
N ILE A 22 -5.01 14.24 1.85
CA ILE A 22 -5.12 12.84 1.39
C ILE A 22 -4.14 12.57 0.24
N LEU A 23 -4.07 13.46 -0.77
CA LEU A 23 -3.08 13.30 -1.86
C LEU A 23 -1.64 13.30 -1.35
N SER A 24 -1.31 14.22 -0.45
CA SER A 24 0.02 14.31 0.14
C SER A 24 0.39 13.05 0.90
N ASP A 25 -0.54 12.50 1.68
CA ASP A 25 -0.36 11.28 2.46
C ASP A 25 -0.15 10.06 1.53
N ILE A 26 -0.95 9.96 0.47
CA ILE A 26 -0.79 8.90 -0.55
C ILE A 26 0.58 8.99 -1.23
N ASP A 27 1.01 10.18 -1.65
CA ASP A 27 2.29 10.37 -2.34
C ASP A 27 3.49 10.16 -1.41
N ALA A 28 3.32 10.41 -0.10
CA ALA A 28 4.31 10.05 0.93
C ALA A 28 4.34 8.55 1.25
N GLY A 29 3.35 7.78 0.79
CA GLY A 29 3.19 6.36 1.10
C GLY A 29 2.62 6.08 2.49
N ASP A 30 2.04 7.10 3.15
CA ASP A 30 1.34 6.95 4.43
C ASP A 30 -0.12 6.55 4.17
N TYR A 31 -0.35 5.25 3.98
CA TYR A 31 -1.69 4.74 3.64
C TYR A 31 -2.59 4.53 4.87
N GLU A 32 -2.01 4.44 6.07
CA GLU A 32 -2.76 4.30 7.32
C GLU A 32 -3.57 5.57 7.62
N SER A 33 -3.03 6.73 7.21
CA SER A 33 -3.66 8.03 7.40
C SER A 33 -4.79 8.31 6.40
N VAL A 34 -4.96 7.51 5.36
CA VAL A 34 -5.98 7.65 4.28
C VAL A 34 -7.27 6.86 4.60
N SER A 35 -7.44 6.42 5.85
CA SER A 35 -8.57 5.59 6.28
C SER A 35 -9.94 6.26 6.01
N PRO A 36 -10.95 5.51 5.51
CA PRO A 36 -12.31 6.02 5.29
C PRO A 36 -12.99 6.61 6.54
N GLN A 37 -12.51 6.23 7.73
CA GLN A 37 -13.01 6.72 9.02
C GLN A 37 -12.52 8.14 9.35
N ARG A 38 -11.55 8.66 8.59
CA ARG A 38 -10.95 9.98 8.82
C ARG A 38 -11.73 11.11 8.15
N LEU A 39 -12.50 10.80 7.09
CA LEU A 39 -13.34 11.79 6.42
C LEU A 39 -14.40 12.28 7.41
N PRO A 40 -14.39 13.57 7.79
CA PRO A 40 -15.39 14.08 8.71
C PRO A 40 -16.75 13.97 8.03
N VAL A 41 -17.65 13.16 8.60
CA VAL A 41 -19.06 13.04 8.20
C VAL A 41 -19.75 14.43 8.18
N GLU A 42 -19.14 15.42 8.83
CA GLU A 42 -19.62 16.79 8.99
C GLU A 42 -19.41 17.71 7.78
N LEU A 43 -18.58 17.36 6.79
CA LEU A 43 -18.25 18.25 5.66
C LEU A 43 -19.35 18.35 4.58
N GLY A 44 -20.42 17.55 4.66
CA GLY A 44 -21.49 17.54 3.65
C GLY A 44 -21.02 17.01 2.29
N PRO A 45 -21.75 17.26 1.19
CA PRO A 45 -21.32 16.83 -0.15
C PRO A 45 -20.09 17.62 -0.62
N ILE A 46 -19.25 16.99 -1.44
CA ILE A 46 -18.10 17.66 -2.08
C ILE A 46 -18.63 18.76 -3.03
N PRO A 47 -18.16 20.02 -2.91
CA PRO A 47 -18.51 21.09 -3.83
C PRO A 47 -18.08 20.77 -5.26
N GLU A 48 -18.91 21.14 -6.24
CA GLU A 48 -18.70 20.84 -7.66
C GLU A 48 -17.34 21.36 -8.19
N GLU A 49 -16.90 22.52 -7.69
CA GLU A 49 -15.59 23.12 -8.03
C GLU A 49 -14.37 22.28 -7.60
N LEU A 50 -14.56 21.28 -6.72
CA LEU A 50 -13.51 20.38 -6.24
C LEU A 50 -13.60 18.98 -6.85
N THR A 51 -14.51 18.75 -7.79
CA THR A 51 -14.73 17.43 -8.40
C THR A 51 -13.46 16.87 -9.04
N GLU A 52 -12.70 17.71 -9.75
CA GLU A 52 -11.42 17.28 -10.38
C GLU A 52 -10.39 16.84 -9.34
N LEU A 53 -10.29 17.57 -8.23
CA LEU A 53 -9.37 17.21 -7.14
C LEU A 53 -9.80 15.91 -6.45
N ALA A 54 -11.10 15.71 -6.25
CA ALA A 54 -11.65 14.48 -5.72
C ALA A 54 -11.41 13.29 -6.67
N ASN A 55 -11.59 13.49 -7.97
CA ASN A 55 -11.30 12.47 -8.98
C ASN A 55 -9.81 12.08 -8.97
N LEU A 56 -8.90 13.05 -8.84
CA LEU A 56 -7.48 12.80 -8.73
C LEU A 56 -7.13 11.96 -7.49
N VAL A 57 -7.75 12.24 -6.34
CA VAL A 57 -7.62 11.40 -5.13
C VAL A 57 -8.04 9.96 -5.43
N VAL A 58 -9.21 9.78 -6.05
CA VAL A 58 -9.74 8.45 -6.39
C VAL A 58 -8.80 7.70 -7.35
N GLU A 59 -8.30 8.39 -8.39
CA GLU A 59 -7.35 7.81 -9.33
C GLU A 59 -6.07 7.35 -8.62
N ARG A 60 -5.55 8.17 -7.70
CA ARG A 60 -4.33 7.86 -6.97
C ARG A 60 -4.51 6.66 -6.04
N ILE A 61 -5.63 6.58 -5.32
CA ILE A 61 -6.00 5.41 -4.51
C ILE A 61 -6.10 4.16 -5.39
N GLY A 62 -6.73 4.28 -6.57
CA GLY A 62 -6.85 3.18 -7.54
C GLY A 62 -5.50 2.67 -8.04
N HIS A 63 -4.56 3.57 -8.31
CA HIS A 63 -3.21 3.22 -8.70
C HIS A 63 -2.46 2.47 -7.60
N VAL A 64 -2.49 2.98 -6.36
CA VAL A 64 -1.87 2.32 -5.20
C VAL A 64 -2.47 0.92 -4.97
N THR A 65 -3.80 0.80 -5.04
CA THR A 65 -4.48 -0.49 -4.89
C THR A 65 -4.02 -1.50 -5.93
N THR A 66 -3.84 -1.08 -7.18
CA THR A 66 -3.36 -1.91 -8.27
C THR A 66 -1.91 -2.36 -8.05
N LEU A 67 -1.04 -1.43 -7.62
CA LEU A 67 0.35 -1.72 -7.31
C LEU A 67 0.48 -2.73 -6.16
N CYS A 68 -0.25 -2.51 -5.07
CA CYS A 68 -0.29 -3.43 -3.93
C CYS A 68 -0.75 -4.83 -4.35
N ARG A 69 -1.80 -4.92 -5.18
CA ARG A 69 -2.28 -6.21 -5.71
C ARG A 69 -1.20 -6.92 -6.54
N SER A 70 -0.51 -6.20 -7.43
CA SER A 70 0.57 -6.77 -8.25
C SER A 70 1.69 -7.33 -7.35
N ARG A 71 2.14 -6.56 -6.35
CA ARG A 71 3.19 -7.01 -5.43
C ARG A 71 2.77 -8.20 -4.58
N LEU A 72 1.53 -8.25 -4.11
CA LEU A 72 1.01 -9.42 -3.39
C LEU A 72 0.99 -10.68 -4.29
N CYS A 73 0.65 -10.55 -5.57
CA CYS A 73 0.70 -11.66 -6.52
C CYS A 73 2.14 -12.14 -6.79
N GLU A 74 3.10 -11.23 -6.88
CA GLU A 74 4.52 -11.58 -7.01
C GLU A 74 5.02 -12.34 -5.78
N ILE A 75 4.71 -11.84 -4.57
CA ILE A 75 5.06 -12.51 -3.31
C ILE A 75 4.42 -13.91 -3.23
N ASP A 76 3.13 -14.04 -3.56
CA ASP A 76 2.45 -15.35 -3.58
C ASP A 76 3.13 -16.33 -4.55
N SER A 77 3.53 -15.84 -5.73
CA SER A 77 4.24 -16.64 -6.74
C SER A 77 5.62 -17.09 -6.25
N GLU A 78 6.37 -16.21 -5.58
CA GLU A 78 7.65 -16.55 -4.95
C GLU A 78 7.48 -17.59 -3.83
N LEU A 79 6.46 -17.44 -2.98
CA LEU A 79 6.14 -18.39 -1.91
C LEU A 79 5.76 -19.77 -2.47
N ARG A 80 5.01 -19.84 -3.58
CA ARG A 80 4.71 -21.10 -4.29
C ARG A 80 5.95 -21.70 -4.98
N GLY A 81 6.80 -20.85 -5.55
CA GLY A 81 8.06 -21.26 -6.18
C GLY A 81 9.07 -21.84 -5.19
N THR A 82 9.09 -21.33 -3.96
CA THR A 82 9.94 -21.84 -2.87
C THR A 82 9.40 -23.15 -2.27
N THR A 83 8.08 -23.33 -2.18
CA THR A 83 7.46 -24.58 -1.69
C THR A 83 7.44 -25.72 -2.72
N SER A 84 7.39 -25.42 -4.03
CA SER A 84 7.46 -26.45 -5.09
C SER A 84 8.87 -27.03 -5.28
N ARG A 85 9.92 -26.34 -4.83
CA ARG A 85 11.24 -26.93 -4.62
C ARG A 85 11.22 -27.68 -3.30
N GLY A 86 10.71 -28.92 -3.33
CA GLY A 86 10.87 -29.90 -2.24
C GLY A 86 12.33 -29.95 -1.76
N PRO A 87 12.59 -30.51 -0.56
CA PRO A 87 13.89 -30.40 0.09
C PRO A 87 14.97 -30.78 -0.90
N ARG A 88 15.79 -29.80 -1.31
CA ARG A 88 16.98 -30.06 -2.12
C ARG A 88 17.77 -31.03 -1.27
N ARG A 89 17.77 -32.32 -1.64
CA ARG A 89 18.74 -33.28 -1.17
C ARG A 89 20.07 -32.69 -1.65
N TRP A 90 20.73 -31.94 -0.78
CA TRP A 90 22.15 -31.69 -0.92
C TRP A 90 22.76 -33.08 -0.92
N ALA A 91 23.08 -33.58 -2.11
CA ALA A 91 23.97 -34.71 -2.24
C ALA A 91 25.30 -34.20 -1.69
N HIS A 92 25.48 -34.33 -0.37
CA HIS A 92 26.79 -34.30 0.23
C HIS A 92 27.48 -35.52 -0.35
N SER A 93 28.26 -35.30 -1.42
CA SER A 93 29.30 -36.23 -1.80
C SER A 93 30.10 -36.51 -0.53
N SER A 94 29.96 -37.72 0.01
CA SER A 94 30.83 -38.16 1.10
C SER A 94 32.27 -37.96 0.63
N PRO A 95 33.13 -37.26 1.39
CA PRO A 95 34.53 -37.21 1.02
C PRO A 95 35.06 -38.65 1.05
N GLU A 96 35.67 -39.09 -0.06
CA GLU A 96 36.38 -40.36 -0.10
C GLU A 96 37.43 -40.37 1.03
N PRO A 97 37.52 -41.46 1.82
CA PRO A 97 38.53 -41.54 2.86
C PRO A 97 39.91 -41.54 2.20
N SER A 98 40.66 -40.47 2.43
CA SER A 98 42.06 -40.39 2.05
C SER A 98 42.81 -41.55 2.71
N ARG A 99 43.38 -42.44 1.89
CA ARG A 99 44.22 -43.54 2.38
C ARG A 99 45.48 -42.90 2.98
N LEU A 100 45.57 -42.89 4.31
CA LEU A 100 46.79 -42.56 5.02
C LEU A 100 47.83 -43.62 4.67
N ASP A 101 48.86 -43.21 3.94
CA ASP A 101 50.09 -43.98 3.74
C ASP A 101 50.82 -44.04 5.09
N THR A 102 50.71 -45.17 5.79
CA THR A 102 51.54 -45.47 6.96
C THR A 102 52.79 -46.18 6.50
N SER A 103 53.89 -45.43 6.36
CA SER A 103 55.25 -46.00 6.40
C SER A 103 55.89 -45.58 7.72
N ALA A 104 56.11 -46.55 8.61
CA ALA A 104 57.00 -46.46 9.77
C ALA A 104 57.69 -47.81 9.94
#